data_AF-A0A9D5C9U9-F1
#
_entry.id   AF-A0A9D5C9U9-F1
#
_cell.length_a   1.000
_cell.length_b   1.000
_cell.length_c   1.000
_cell.angle_alpha   90.00
_cell.angle_beta   90.00
_cell.angle_gamma   90.00
#
_symmetry.space_group_name_H-M   'P 1'
#
loop_
_entity.id
_entity.type
_entity.pdbx_description
1 polymer ?
#
loop_
_entity_poly.entity_id
_entity_poly.type
_entity_poly.pdbx_seq_one_letter_code
_entity_poly.pdbx_strand_id
1 'polypeptide(L)'
;MLLSSLLLCNTIAIVASPRPRQPRSSIRAHLPQFQLGPGDARTPKSAVVSDSLRLLEWDKVCDAVSSFAGTPFGREATKERLWQVDLSYERSLKMLEETTAAVEMIKYGAGGLDFSGIDVVLVKSATDRVSRGLPIDGMEAKAVVSLIEFSENLQIILKTAVKEDADWFNRFMPLTQMILDYTISRSFVKAAQQVLDEDGSVKDNASTDLKRSRDQVRALERKLYQLMDKLMRNEKNEASSLEMCNVNGRWCLKTMDAEYAKFDGLLLSGGSGVGGIIEPIAAVPLNDELQNAMALAAKAEEEVLSRLTDKMLAELDAIQLLVQTIIELDAEVEKHVLALQ
;
A
#
# COMPACT_ATOMS: atom_id res chain seq x y z
N MET A 1 -52.94 33.62 12.03
CA MET A 1 -53.28 32.24 12.45
C MET A 1 -52.01 31.41 12.35
N LEU A 2 -51.52 30.94 13.52
CA LEU A 2 -50.74 29.70 13.79
C LEU A 2 -49.41 29.53 13.00
N LEU A 3 -48.18 29.58 13.54
CA LEU A 3 -47.57 29.13 14.81
C LEU A 3 -47.58 27.59 15.00
N SER A 4 -46.37 27.01 15.11
CA SER A 4 -45.96 25.66 15.61
C SER A 4 -45.17 24.86 14.56
N SER A 5 -43.84 24.79 14.63
CA SER A 5 -42.99 23.97 15.53
C SER A 5 -42.69 22.57 14.98
N LEU A 6 -41.40 22.26 14.86
CA LEU A 6 -40.80 20.99 15.25
C LEU A 6 -39.27 21.16 15.22
N LEU A 7 -38.74 21.48 16.40
CA LEU A 7 -37.38 21.08 16.76
C LEU A 7 -37.32 19.56 16.75
N LEU A 8 -36.23 19.02 16.21
CA LEU A 8 -35.61 17.83 16.79
C LEU A 8 -34.10 17.92 16.56
N CYS A 9 -33.41 18.04 17.70
CA CYS A 9 -32.01 17.71 17.89
C CYS A 9 -31.62 16.44 17.15
N ASN A 10 -30.43 16.43 16.55
CA ASN A 10 -29.53 15.28 16.70
C ASN A 10 -28.07 15.69 16.50
N THR A 11 -27.42 15.92 17.63
CA THR A 11 -26.15 15.28 18.02
C THR A 11 -24.95 15.45 17.08
N ILE A 12 -24.15 16.45 17.40
CA ILE A 12 -22.72 16.50 17.08
C ILE A 12 -22.08 15.27 17.74
N ALA A 13 -21.76 14.25 16.95
CA ALA A 13 -20.90 13.18 17.38
C ALA A 13 -19.48 13.73 17.49
N ILE A 14 -19.03 13.99 18.72
CA ILE A 14 -17.62 14.13 19.04
C ILE A 14 -17.00 12.77 18.70
N VAL A 15 -16.34 12.67 17.55
CA VAL A 15 -15.49 11.53 17.24
C VAL A 15 -14.33 11.59 18.23
N ALA A 16 -14.39 10.73 19.24
CA ALA A 16 -13.31 10.53 20.18
C ALA A 16 -12.06 10.11 19.40
N SER A 17 -11.02 10.94 19.47
CA SER A 17 -9.71 10.63 18.93
C SER A 17 -9.22 9.29 19.51
N PRO A 18 -8.73 8.35 18.68
CA PRO A 18 -8.19 7.11 19.20
C PRO A 18 -6.99 7.42 20.09
N ARG A 19 -7.04 6.96 21.34
CA ARG A 19 -5.90 7.00 22.27
C ARG A 19 -4.70 6.28 21.61
N PRO A 20 -3.47 6.76 21.79
CA PRO A 20 -2.29 6.05 21.30
C PRO A 20 -2.25 4.65 21.93
N ARG A 21 -2.24 3.62 21.07
CA ARG A 21 -2.03 2.24 21.49
C ARG A 21 -0.60 2.14 22.02
N GLN A 22 -0.46 1.76 23.29
CA GLN A 22 0.85 1.42 23.84
C GLN A 22 1.46 0.27 23.03
N PRO A 23 2.69 0.41 22.49
CA PRO A 23 3.37 -0.71 21.87
C PRO A 23 3.81 -1.69 22.98
N ARG A 24 3.07 -2.80 23.11
CA ARG A 24 3.59 -4.01 23.75
C ARG A 24 4.43 -4.77 22.73
N SER A 25 5.71 -4.46 22.67
CA SER A 25 6.73 -5.44 22.28
C SER A 25 8.10 -4.95 22.72
N SER A 26 8.81 -5.77 23.49
CA SER A 26 10.22 -5.59 23.82
C SER A 26 11.05 -5.88 22.57
N ILE A 27 11.15 -4.91 21.67
CA ILE A 27 12.16 -4.93 20.61
C ILE A 27 13.40 -4.28 21.21
N ARG A 28 14.41 -5.11 21.45
CA ARG A 28 15.75 -4.67 21.84
C ARG A 28 16.33 -3.95 20.62
N ALA A 29 16.08 -2.65 20.51
CA ALA A 29 16.66 -1.83 19.45
C ALA A 29 18.17 -1.81 19.65
N HIS A 30 18.89 -2.45 18.73
CA HIS A 30 20.32 -2.24 18.59
C HIS A 30 20.51 -0.76 18.22
N LEU A 31 21.07 0.01 19.16
CA LEU A 31 21.67 1.32 18.87
C LEU A 31 22.56 1.18 17.63
N PRO A 32 22.47 2.07 16.64
CA PRO A 32 23.54 2.25 15.69
C PRO A 32 24.76 2.69 16.51
N GLN A 33 25.72 1.79 16.70
CA GLN A 33 27.04 2.19 17.18
C GLN A 33 27.62 3.12 16.10
N PHE A 34 27.79 4.40 16.45
CA PHE A 34 28.65 5.30 15.72
C PHE A 34 30.05 4.68 15.64
N GLN A 35 30.34 3.95 14.57
CA GLN A 35 31.72 3.68 14.17
C GLN A 35 32.24 4.94 13.49
N LEU A 36 32.67 5.89 14.33
CA LEU A 36 33.52 6.99 13.91
C LEU A 36 34.83 6.37 13.40
N GLY A 37 35.14 6.57 12.12
CA GLY A 37 36.44 6.23 11.56
C GLY A 37 37.58 6.93 12.33
N PRO A 38 38.80 6.37 12.36
CA PRO A 38 39.90 6.90 13.13
C PRO A 38 40.43 8.17 12.45
N GLY A 39 39.90 9.35 12.81
CA GLY A 39 40.39 10.61 12.23
C GLY A 39 39.77 11.92 12.75
N ASP A 40 38.50 11.96 13.16
CA ASP A 40 37.86 13.25 13.46
C ASP A 40 37.97 13.65 14.94
N ALA A 41 38.87 14.59 15.21
CA ALA A 41 38.96 15.29 16.47
C ALA A 41 37.66 16.08 16.73
N ARG A 42 36.84 15.61 17.68
CA ARG A 42 35.62 16.31 18.13
C ARG A 42 35.97 17.73 18.58
N THR A 43 35.33 18.74 18.00
CA THR A 43 35.47 20.11 18.48
C THR A 43 34.76 20.27 19.84
N PRO A 44 35.24 21.14 20.75
CA PRO A 44 34.64 21.29 22.09
C PRO A 44 33.15 21.64 22.06
N LYS A 45 32.71 22.41 21.05
CA LYS A 45 31.30 22.78 20.86
C LYS A 45 30.42 21.59 20.50
N SER A 46 30.89 20.67 19.66
CA SER A 46 30.08 19.50 19.27
C SER A 46 29.90 18.51 20.43
N ALA A 47 30.89 18.41 21.31
CA ALA A 47 30.81 17.59 22.53
C ALA A 47 29.75 18.14 23.51
N VAL A 48 29.76 19.44 23.79
CA VAL A 48 28.80 20.09 24.70
C VAL A 48 27.36 19.98 24.20
N VAL A 49 27.14 20.15 22.88
CA VAL A 49 25.82 19.98 22.27
C VAL A 49 25.35 18.53 22.40
N SER A 50 26.22 17.55 22.11
CA SER A 50 25.85 16.12 22.22
C SER A 50 25.49 15.70 23.65
N ASP A 51 26.20 16.19 24.66
CA ASP A 51 25.90 15.91 26.07
C ASP A 51 24.58 16.55 26.51
N SER A 52 24.29 17.76 26.02
CA SER A 52 23.04 18.47 26.29
C SER A 52 21.84 17.74 25.66
N LEU A 53 21.95 17.32 24.39
CA LEU A 53 20.89 16.56 23.70
C LEU A 53 20.62 15.22 24.37
N ARG A 54 21.65 14.55 24.89
CA ARG A 54 21.49 13.33 25.67
C ARG A 54 20.75 13.58 26.98
N LEU A 55 21.10 14.64 27.71
CA LEU A 55 20.48 14.99 28.99
C LEU A 55 19.01 15.42 28.84
N LEU A 56 18.68 16.06 27.72
CA LEU A 56 17.32 16.44 27.35
C LEU A 56 16.50 15.28 26.79
N GLU A 57 17.09 14.08 26.65
CA GLU A 57 16.46 12.92 25.99
C GLU A 57 15.90 13.29 24.60
N TRP A 58 16.69 14.05 23.84
CA TRP A 58 16.29 14.63 22.54
C TRP A 58 15.82 13.56 21.55
N ASP A 59 16.39 12.36 21.62
CA ASP A 59 15.96 11.20 20.84
C ASP A 59 14.48 10.87 21.08
N LYS A 60 14.03 10.84 22.34
CA LYS A 60 12.64 10.58 22.69
C LYS A 60 11.72 11.71 22.27
N VAL A 61 12.19 12.96 22.34
CA VAL A 61 11.44 14.11 21.83
C VAL A 61 11.26 13.98 20.31
N CYS A 62 12.32 13.64 19.58
CA CYS A 62 12.23 13.41 18.14
C CYS A 62 11.28 12.26 17.80
N ASP A 63 11.32 11.16 18.56
CA ASP A 63 10.41 10.03 18.37
C ASP A 63 8.94 10.41 18.65
N ALA A 64 8.70 11.20 19.70
CA ALA A 64 7.36 11.68 20.03
C ALA A 64 6.84 12.65 18.97
N VAL A 65 7.68 13.61 18.56
CA VAL A 65 7.32 14.61 17.54
C VAL A 65 7.06 13.93 16.22
N SER A 66 7.97 13.08 15.73
CA SER A 66 7.82 12.37 14.43
C SER A 66 6.69 11.34 14.39
N SER A 67 6.02 11.05 15.51
CA SER A 67 4.92 10.08 15.52
C SER A 67 3.60 10.63 14.96
N PHE A 68 3.51 11.93 14.71
CA PHE A 68 2.34 12.61 14.18
C PHE A 68 2.28 12.64 12.64
N ALA A 69 3.38 12.33 11.95
CA ALA A 69 3.44 12.23 10.50
C ALA A 69 2.61 11.03 10.05
N GLY A 70 1.80 11.26 9.03
CA GLY A 70 0.84 10.30 8.52
C GLY A 70 1.52 9.09 7.87
N THR A 71 2.70 9.30 7.31
CA THR A 71 3.44 8.28 6.54
C THR A 71 4.73 7.83 7.22
N PRO A 72 5.16 6.56 7.09
CA PRO A 72 6.40 6.08 7.67
C PRO A 72 7.65 6.87 7.23
N PHE A 73 7.72 7.30 5.97
CA PHE A 73 8.83 8.11 5.46
C PHE A 73 8.74 9.57 5.90
N GLY A 74 7.55 10.12 6.10
CA GLY A 74 7.37 11.42 6.75
C GLY A 74 7.94 11.40 8.16
N ARG A 75 7.65 10.35 8.95
CA ARG A 75 8.21 10.18 10.30
C ARG A 75 9.73 10.15 10.30
N GLU A 76 10.33 9.39 9.37
CA GLU A 76 11.78 9.30 9.22
C GLU A 76 12.39 10.66 8.83
N ALA A 77 11.79 11.35 7.85
CA ALA A 77 12.21 12.67 7.41
C ALA A 77 12.10 13.72 8.51
N THR A 78 11.00 13.72 9.30
CA THR A 78 10.85 14.59 10.47
C THR A 78 11.95 14.32 11.48
N LYS A 79 12.18 13.05 11.82
CA LYS A 79 13.20 12.68 12.80
C LYS A 79 14.59 13.15 12.35
N GLU A 80 14.95 12.92 11.08
CA GLU A 80 16.22 13.39 10.52
C GLU A 80 16.35 14.92 10.59
N ARG A 81 15.29 15.65 10.23
CA ARG A 81 15.24 17.12 10.30
C ARG A 81 15.42 17.62 11.74
N LEU A 82 14.81 16.99 12.74
CA LEU A 82 14.93 17.38 14.16
C LEU A 82 16.33 17.16 14.73
N TRP A 83 17.11 16.25 14.15
CA TRP A 83 18.52 16.08 14.52
C TRP A 83 19.44 17.17 13.93
N GLN A 84 18.95 17.97 12.98
CA GLN A 84 19.66 19.15 12.48
C GLN A 84 19.49 20.32 13.46
N VAL A 85 20.34 20.36 14.50
CA VAL A 85 20.27 21.37 15.58
C VAL A 85 21.04 22.66 15.28
N ASP A 86 21.89 22.68 14.25
CA ASP A 86 22.66 23.86 13.83
C ASP A 86 21.98 24.50 12.60
N LEU A 87 20.84 25.17 12.84
CA LEU A 87 20.07 25.86 11.81
C LEU A 87 20.43 27.35 11.79
N SER A 88 20.55 27.91 10.59
CA SER A 88 20.64 29.36 10.45
C SER A 88 19.33 30.03 10.89
N TYR A 89 19.40 31.31 11.27
CA TYR A 89 18.22 32.10 11.60
C TYR A 89 17.22 32.13 10.45
N GLU A 90 17.70 32.35 9.22
CA GLU A 90 16.89 32.36 8.00
C GLU A 90 16.16 31.03 7.78
N ARG A 91 16.85 29.91 7.97
CA ARG A 91 16.24 28.58 7.83
C ARG A 91 15.20 28.32 8.91
N SER A 92 15.45 28.79 10.13
CA SER A 92 14.49 28.69 11.23
C SER A 92 13.23 29.51 10.97
N LEU A 93 13.36 30.72 10.40
CA LEU A 93 12.23 31.54 9.97
C LEU A 93 11.40 30.86 8.88
N LYS A 94 12.06 30.36 7.83
CA LYS A 94 11.38 29.65 6.73
C LYS A 94 10.57 28.45 7.25
N MET A 95 11.17 27.64 8.12
CA MET A 95 10.49 26.51 8.76
C MET A 95 9.32 26.95 9.66
N LEU A 96 9.35 28.14 10.24
CA LEU A 96 8.24 28.68 11.04
C LEU A 96 7.08 29.13 10.14
N GLU A 97 7.38 29.77 9.02
CA GLU A 97 6.40 30.19 8.01
C GLU A 97 5.70 28.97 7.40
N GLU A 98 6.46 27.95 6.98
CA GLU A 98 5.98 26.67 6.47
C GLU A 98 5.02 25.98 7.44
N THR A 99 5.44 25.87 8.71
CA THR A 99 4.59 25.32 9.76
C THR A 99 3.31 26.14 9.93
N THR A 100 3.39 27.46 9.96
CA THR A 100 2.23 28.33 10.14
C THR A 100 1.24 28.17 8.98
N ALA A 101 1.75 28.06 7.75
CA ALA A 101 0.94 27.75 6.57
C ALA A 101 0.25 26.39 6.69
N ALA A 102 0.96 25.33 7.11
CA ALA A 102 0.37 24.01 7.32
C ALA A 102 -0.77 24.04 8.36
N VAL A 103 -0.58 24.77 9.46
CA VAL A 103 -1.59 24.95 10.51
C VAL A 103 -2.85 25.61 9.97
N GLU A 104 -2.70 26.69 9.21
CA GLU A 104 -3.83 27.38 8.60
C GLU A 104 -4.53 26.47 7.57
N MET A 105 -3.78 25.70 6.78
CA MET A 105 -4.33 24.74 5.82
C MET A 105 -5.13 23.62 6.50
N ILE A 106 -4.66 23.09 7.64
CA ILE A 106 -5.43 22.09 8.40
C ILE A 106 -6.74 22.69 8.92
N LYS A 107 -6.67 23.88 9.52
CA LYS A 107 -7.82 24.53 10.17
C LYS A 107 -8.90 24.95 9.18
N TYR A 108 -8.49 25.52 8.05
CA TYR A 108 -9.39 26.22 7.13
C TYR A 108 -9.48 25.55 5.75
N GLY A 109 -8.48 24.75 5.36
CA GLY A 109 -8.41 24.06 4.07
C GLY A 109 -9.11 22.70 4.02
N ALA A 110 -10.22 22.53 4.75
CA ALA A 110 -11.07 21.34 4.68
C ALA A 110 -10.38 19.97 4.88
N GLY A 111 -9.28 19.91 5.65
CA GLY A 111 -8.62 18.64 6.02
C GLY A 111 -7.69 18.05 4.94
N GLY A 112 -7.22 18.84 3.97
CA GLY A 112 -6.39 18.37 2.86
C GLY A 112 -4.99 17.81 3.20
N LEU A 113 -4.59 17.77 4.47
CA LEU A 113 -3.25 17.34 4.92
C LEU A 113 -3.29 16.07 5.79
N ASP A 114 -4.21 15.14 5.48
CA ASP A 114 -4.22 13.80 6.08
C ASP A 114 -3.53 12.79 5.15
N PHE A 115 -2.28 12.46 5.46
CA PHE A 115 -1.48 11.52 4.68
C PHE A 115 -1.60 10.06 5.13
N SER A 116 -2.39 9.76 6.17
CA SER A 116 -2.45 8.44 6.80
C SER A 116 -2.97 7.32 5.89
N GLY A 117 -3.73 7.68 4.85
CA GLY A 117 -4.25 6.75 3.84
C GLY A 117 -3.29 6.42 2.70
N ILE A 118 -2.08 7.02 2.67
CA ILE A 118 -1.13 6.88 1.57
C ILE A 118 -0.05 5.85 1.92
N ASP A 119 0.00 4.75 1.16
CA ASP A 119 1.07 3.76 1.29
C ASP A 119 2.32 4.16 0.50
N VAL A 120 3.05 5.15 1.00
CA VAL A 120 4.31 5.62 0.40
C VAL A 120 5.40 4.53 0.33
N VAL A 121 5.28 3.45 1.12
CA VAL A 121 6.21 2.31 1.08
C VAL A 121 6.01 1.52 -0.20
N LEU A 122 4.75 1.17 -0.52
CA LEU A 122 4.41 0.55 -1.79
C LEU A 122 4.71 1.47 -2.97
N VAL A 123 4.48 2.78 -2.87
CA VAL A 123 4.82 3.69 -3.98
C VAL A 123 6.33 3.74 -4.23
N LYS A 124 7.16 3.83 -3.19
CA LYS A 124 8.62 3.76 -3.37
C LYS A 124 9.05 2.41 -3.96
N SER A 125 8.49 1.30 -3.49
CA SER A 125 8.73 -0.03 -4.08
C SER A 125 8.40 -0.05 -5.57
N ALA A 126 7.23 0.48 -5.95
CA ALA A 126 6.80 0.58 -7.34
C ALA A 126 7.81 1.38 -8.19
N THR A 127 8.17 2.59 -7.75
CA THR A 127 9.12 3.45 -8.50
C THR A 127 10.51 2.81 -8.64
N ASP A 128 11.01 2.15 -7.60
CA ASP A 128 12.30 1.43 -7.62
C ASP A 128 12.25 0.24 -8.59
N ARG A 129 11.18 -0.56 -8.57
CA ARG A 129 10.98 -1.67 -9.52
C ARG A 129 10.94 -1.19 -10.96
N VAL A 130 10.11 -0.19 -11.26
CA VAL A 130 9.98 0.37 -12.62
C VAL A 130 11.31 0.94 -13.10
N SER A 131 12.05 1.65 -12.23
CA SER A 131 13.38 2.19 -12.59
C SER A 131 14.39 1.11 -12.98
N ARG A 132 14.23 -0.12 -12.47
CA ARG A 132 15.06 -1.29 -12.81
C ARG A 132 14.50 -2.13 -13.94
N GLY A 133 13.41 -1.71 -14.58
CA GLY A 133 12.72 -2.47 -15.63
C GLY A 133 11.98 -3.71 -15.13
N LEU A 134 11.64 -3.77 -13.85
CA LEU A 134 10.78 -4.82 -13.29
C LEU A 134 9.30 -4.41 -13.36
N PRO A 135 8.39 -5.35 -13.63
CA PRO A 135 6.97 -5.05 -13.65
C PRO A 135 6.46 -4.67 -12.26
N ILE A 136 5.52 -3.73 -12.22
CA ILE A 136 4.77 -3.39 -11.01
C ILE A 136 3.74 -4.47 -10.71
N ASP A 137 3.45 -4.67 -9.43
CA ASP A 137 2.27 -5.41 -9.02
C ASP A 137 1.01 -4.51 -8.92
N GLY A 138 -0.15 -5.13 -8.78
CA GLY A 138 -1.43 -4.41 -8.73
C GLY A 138 -1.63 -3.57 -7.46
N MET A 139 -1.05 -3.98 -6.33
CA MET A 139 -1.12 -3.23 -5.07
C MET A 139 -0.23 -2.00 -5.11
N GLU A 140 0.99 -2.14 -5.64
CA GLU A 140 1.92 -1.07 -5.97
C GLU A 140 1.27 -0.05 -6.90
N ALA A 141 0.63 -0.50 -7.99
CA ALA A 141 -0.09 0.36 -8.91
C ALA A 141 -1.25 1.12 -8.23
N LYS A 142 -2.04 0.45 -7.38
CA LYS A 142 -3.11 1.10 -6.60
C LYS A 142 -2.57 2.15 -5.63
N ALA A 143 -1.47 1.87 -4.94
CA ALA A 143 -0.82 2.83 -4.06
C ALA A 143 -0.37 4.10 -4.82
N VAL A 144 0.20 3.93 -6.02
CA VAL A 144 0.58 5.05 -6.90
C VAL A 144 -0.67 5.86 -7.31
N VAL A 145 -1.77 5.19 -7.65
CA VAL A 145 -3.04 5.86 -7.96
C VAL A 145 -3.54 6.69 -6.78
N SER A 146 -3.57 6.11 -5.58
CA SER A 146 -4.02 6.80 -4.36
C SER A 146 -3.18 8.03 -4.05
N LEU A 147 -1.86 7.96 -4.24
CA LEU A 147 -0.96 9.11 -4.10
C LEU A 147 -1.31 10.23 -5.10
N ILE A 148 -1.51 9.88 -6.38
CA ILE A 148 -1.81 10.86 -7.43
C ILE A 148 -3.17 11.53 -7.18
N GLU A 149 -4.19 10.75 -6.83
CA GLU A 149 -5.53 11.26 -6.53
C GLU A 149 -5.54 12.16 -5.28
N PHE A 150 -4.82 11.76 -4.23
CA PHE A 150 -4.62 12.61 -3.04
C PHE A 150 -3.98 13.95 -3.43
N SER A 151 -2.91 13.90 -4.22
CA SER A 151 -2.14 15.08 -4.61
C SER A 151 -2.93 16.02 -5.52
N GLU A 152 -3.77 15.45 -6.40
CA GLU A 152 -4.72 16.19 -7.21
C GLU A 152 -5.78 16.89 -6.36
N ASN A 153 -6.34 16.18 -5.36
CA ASN A 153 -7.30 16.75 -4.43
C ASN A 153 -6.69 17.91 -3.64
N LEU A 154 -5.43 17.77 -3.18
CA LEU A 154 -4.71 18.84 -2.50
C LEU A 154 -4.57 20.09 -3.38
N GLN A 155 -4.24 19.94 -4.67
CA GLN A 155 -4.22 21.06 -5.61
C GLN A 155 -5.61 21.69 -5.80
N ILE A 156 -6.68 20.90 -5.85
CA ILE A 156 -8.06 21.40 -6.00
C ILE A 156 -8.49 22.20 -4.78
N ILE A 157 -8.26 21.67 -3.57
CA ILE A 157 -8.55 22.34 -2.30
C ILE A 157 -7.83 23.69 -2.24
N LEU A 158 -6.53 23.70 -2.52
CA LEU A 158 -5.72 24.92 -2.54
C LEU A 158 -6.25 25.95 -3.54
N LYS A 159 -6.50 25.53 -4.80
CA LYS A 159 -7.05 26.41 -5.85
C LYS A 159 -8.44 26.93 -5.51
N THR A 160 -9.24 26.18 -4.76
CA THR A 160 -10.58 26.59 -4.34
C THR A 160 -10.50 27.62 -3.23
N ALA A 161 -9.69 27.37 -2.19
CA ALA A 161 -9.47 28.32 -1.10
C ALA A 161 -8.97 29.68 -1.59
N VAL A 162 -8.01 29.66 -2.52
CA VAL A 162 -7.44 30.88 -3.15
C VAL A 162 -8.49 31.67 -3.95
N LYS A 163 -9.50 31.01 -4.52
CA LYS A 163 -10.59 31.68 -5.25
C LYS A 163 -11.62 32.30 -4.32
N GLU A 164 -11.84 31.71 -3.15
CA GLU A 164 -12.81 32.20 -2.18
C GLU A 164 -12.30 33.43 -1.43
N ASP A 165 -11.00 33.43 -1.07
CA ASP A 165 -10.34 34.57 -0.44
C ASP A 165 -8.88 34.65 -0.90
N ALA A 166 -8.50 35.79 -1.48
CA ALA A 166 -7.14 36.03 -1.94
C ALA A 166 -6.12 36.03 -0.78
N ASP A 167 -6.55 36.29 0.46
CA ASP A 167 -5.69 36.23 1.64
C ASP A 167 -5.26 34.79 1.97
N TRP A 168 -6.04 33.77 1.58
CA TRP A 168 -5.63 32.36 1.73
C TRP A 168 -4.39 32.03 0.91
N PHE A 169 -4.25 32.63 -0.27
CA PHE A 169 -3.04 32.47 -1.07
C PHE A 169 -1.80 32.90 -0.31
N ASN A 170 -1.85 34.07 0.35
CA ASN A 170 -0.74 34.60 1.13
C ASN A 170 -0.44 33.73 2.35
N ARG A 171 -1.47 33.24 3.05
CA ARG A 171 -1.29 32.39 4.24
C ARG A 171 -0.72 31.02 3.92
N PHE A 172 -1.10 30.44 2.78
CA PHE A 172 -0.61 29.13 2.35
C PHE A 172 0.66 29.22 1.51
N MET A 173 1.10 30.43 1.13
CA MET A 173 2.19 30.67 0.18
C MET A 173 3.44 29.80 0.43
N PRO A 174 3.94 29.63 1.68
CA PRO A 174 5.09 28.76 1.92
C PRO A 174 4.97 27.33 1.37
N LEU A 175 3.74 26.78 1.34
CA LEU A 175 3.44 25.43 0.84
C LEU A 175 2.80 25.43 -0.56
N THR A 176 2.18 26.55 -0.95
CA THR A 176 1.49 26.71 -2.25
C THR A 176 2.39 26.34 -3.42
N GLN A 177 3.64 26.82 -3.40
CA GLN A 177 4.58 26.52 -4.48
C GLN A 177 4.87 25.02 -4.57
N MET A 178 5.17 24.39 -3.44
CA MET A 178 5.43 22.95 -3.36
C MET A 178 4.24 22.12 -3.87
N ILE A 179 3.01 22.54 -3.56
CA ILE A 179 1.77 21.86 -3.96
C ILE A 179 1.45 22.05 -5.45
N LEU A 180 1.74 23.23 -6.01
CA LEU A 180 1.39 23.56 -7.40
C LEU A 180 2.46 23.16 -8.41
N ASP A 181 3.72 22.97 -7.98
CA ASP A 181 4.84 22.69 -8.88
C ASP A 181 4.90 21.21 -9.35
N TYR A 182 4.32 20.27 -8.61
CA TYR A 182 4.30 18.86 -9.04
C TYR A 182 3.26 18.59 -10.13
N THR A 183 3.57 17.61 -10.99
CA THR A 183 2.72 17.21 -12.13
C THR A 183 1.80 16.05 -11.74
N ILE A 184 0.52 16.15 -12.11
CA ILE A 184 -0.48 15.09 -11.87
C ILE A 184 -0.52 14.13 -13.08
N SER A 185 -0.11 12.89 -12.83
CA SER A 185 -0.10 11.76 -13.77
C SER A 185 -1.49 11.14 -14.03
N ARG A 186 -2.43 11.93 -14.56
CA ARG A 186 -3.83 11.49 -14.80
C ARG A 186 -3.94 10.34 -15.81
N SER A 187 -3.02 10.24 -16.76
CA SER A 187 -2.96 9.17 -17.77
C SER A 187 -2.69 7.82 -17.13
N PHE A 188 -1.76 7.76 -16.18
CA PHE A 188 -1.49 6.56 -15.38
C PHE A 188 -2.73 6.16 -14.57
N VAL A 189 -3.36 7.10 -13.85
CA VAL A 189 -4.57 6.83 -13.05
C VAL A 189 -5.67 6.20 -13.89
N LYS A 190 -5.99 6.79 -15.04
CA LYS A 190 -7.00 6.25 -15.96
C LYS A 190 -6.64 4.86 -16.47
N ALA A 191 -5.36 4.62 -16.77
CA ALA A 191 -4.90 3.32 -17.24
C ALA A 191 -5.03 2.24 -16.16
N ALA A 192 -4.62 2.55 -14.93
CA ALA A 192 -4.73 1.64 -13.79
C ALA A 192 -6.20 1.32 -13.47
N GLN A 193 -7.07 2.33 -13.40
CA GLN A 193 -8.51 2.14 -13.15
C GLN A 193 -9.22 1.30 -14.24
N GLN A 194 -8.72 1.29 -15.47
CA GLN A 194 -9.26 0.45 -16.55
C GLN A 194 -8.93 -1.03 -16.37
N VAL A 195 -7.79 -1.35 -15.73
CA VAL A 195 -7.26 -2.72 -15.69
C VAL A 195 -7.25 -3.34 -14.30
N LEU A 196 -7.36 -2.56 -13.22
CA LEU A 196 -7.34 -3.03 -11.83
C LEU A 196 -8.69 -2.85 -11.15
N ASP A 197 -9.03 -3.79 -10.28
CA ASP A 197 -10.13 -3.69 -9.31
C ASP A 197 -9.69 -2.97 -8.02
N GLU A 198 -10.64 -2.75 -7.11
CA GLU A 198 -10.38 -2.01 -5.86
C GLU A 198 -9.41 -2.71 -4.91
N ASP A 199 -9.34 -4.04 -4.98
CA ASP A 199 -8.43 -4.88 -4.20
C ASP A 199 -7.03 -5.03 -4.84
N GLY A 200 -6.77 -4.34 -5.96
CA GLY A 200 -5.51 -4.44 -6.70
C GLY A 200 -5.41 -5.66 -7.62
N SER A 201 -6.45 -6.51 -7.71
CA SER A 201 -6.46 -7.60 -8.68
C SER A 201 -6.66 -7.08 -10.10
N VAL A 202 -6.09 -7.78 -11.09
CA VAL A 202 -6.29 -7.44 -12.50
C VAL A 202 -7.69 -7.87 -12.93
N LYS A 203 -8.46 -6.96 -13.49
CA LYS A 203 -9.81 -7.18 -14.01
C LYS A 203 -9.84 -8.25 -15.09
N ASP A 204 -10.88 -9.07 -15.10
CA ASP A 204 -11.10 -10.07 -16.16
C ASP A 204 -11.14 -9.46 -17.56
N ASN A 205 -11.67 -8.24 -17.69
CA ASN A 205 -11.80 -7.53 -18.96
C ASN A 205 -10.59 -6.63 -19.29
N ALA A 206 -9.51 -6.70 -18.52
CA ALA A 206 -8.30 -5.89 -18.77
C ALA A 206 -7.63 -6.23 -20.11
N SER A 207 -7.82 -7.45 -20.62
CA SER A 207 -7.49 -7.82 -22.00
C SER A 207 -8.40 -8.94 -22.52
N THR A 208 -8.52 -9.04 -23.84
CA THR A 208 -9.29 -10.12 -24.48
C THR A 208 -8.68 -11.49 -24.22
N ASP A 209 -7.34 -11.56 -24.19
CA ASP A 209 -6.60 -12.81 -24.00
C ASP A 209 -6.66 -13.29 -22.55
N LEU A 210 -6.60 -12.37 -21.58
CA LEU A 210 -6.78 -12.67 -20.16
C LEU A 210 -8.20 -13.20 -19.92
N LYS A 211 -9.21 -12.50 -20.45
CA LYS A 211 -10.61 -12.92 -20.36
C LYS A 211 -10.80 -14.33 -20.90
N ARG A 212 -10.32 -14.57 -22.13
CA ARG A 212 -10.42 -15.87 -22.80
C ARG A 212 -9.75 -16.98 -21.99
N SER A 213 -8.55 -16.72 -21.47
CA SER A 213 -7.79 -17.71 -20.70
C SER A 213 -8.46 -18.01 -19.36
N ARG A 214 -8.94 -16.99 -18.63
CA ARG A 214 -9.70 -17.17 -17.38
C ARG A 214 -11.03 -17.90 -17.59
N ASP A 215 -11.74 -17.60 -18.68
CA ASP A 215 -12.98 -18.32 -19.03
C ASP A 215 -12.69 -19.80 -19.36
N GLN A 216 -11.57 -20.09 -20.03
CA GLN A 216 -11.11 -21.44 -20.30
C GLN A 216 -10.76 -22.20 -19.01
N VAL A 217 -10.03 -21.56 -18.09
CA VAL A 217 -9.74 -22.12 -16.74
C VAL A 217 -11.04 -22.49 -16.04
N ARG A 218 -11.99 -21.55 -15.92
CA ARG A 218 -13.29 -21.81 -15.26
C ARG A 218 -14.08 -22.92 -15.95
N ALA A 219 -14.02 -23.02 -17.27
CA ALA A 219 -14.69 -24.08 -18.02
C ALA A 219 -14.07 -25.46 -17.79
N LEU A 220 -12.73 -25.54 -17.75
CA LEU A 220 -12.00 -26.77 -17.47
C LEU A 220 -12.18 -27.22 -16.03
N GLU A 221 -12.14 -26.29 -15.08
CA GLU A 221 -12.45 -26.58 -13.67
C GLU A 221 -13.85 -27.18 -13.55
N ARG A 222 -14.89 -26.56 -14.13
CA ARG A 222 -16.26 -27.12 -14.10
C ARG A 222 -16.33 -28.53 -14.70
N LYS A 223 -15.62 -28.79 -15.80
CA LYS A 223 -15.57 -30.14 -16.41
C LYS A 223 -14.88 -31.15 -15.50
N LEU A 224 -13.76 -30.76 -14.88
CA LEU A 224 -13.02 -31.58 -13.91
C LEU A 224 -13.88 -31.88 -12.69
N TYR A 225 -14.52 -30.88 -12.09
CA TYR A 225 -15.45 -31.07 -10.98
C TYR A 225 -16.56 -32.09 -11.31
N GLN A 226 -17.18 -31.95 -12.49
CA GLN A 226 -18.23 -32.90 -12.93
C GLN A 226 -17.67 -34.31 -13.18
N LEU A 227 -16.47 -34.43 -13.73
CA LEU A 227 -15.80 -35.71 -13.93
C LEU A 227 -15.49 -36.37 -12.58
N MET A 228 -14.91 -35.63 -11.64
CA MET A 228 -14.57 -36.12 -10.31
C MET A 228 -15.81 -36.52 -9.52
N ASP A 229 -16.88 -35.72 -9.53
CA ASP A 229 -18.14 -36.06 -8.87
C ASP A 229 -18.77 -37.34 -9.45
N LYS A 230 -18.70 -37.55 -10.78
CA LYS A 230 -19.14 -38.80 -11.41
C LYS A 230 -18.31 -40.00 -10.96
N LEU A 231 -16.98 -39.87 -10.92
CA LEU A 231 -16.09 -40.93 -10.45
C LEU A 231 -16.38 -41.28 -8.99
N MET A 232 -16.55 -40.28 -8.13
CA MET A 232 -16.88 -40.48 -6.71
C MET A 232 -18.25 -41.14 -6.51
N ARG A 233 -19.25 -40.84 -7.35
CA ARG A 233 -20.59 -41.45 -7.26
C ARG A 233 -20.61 -42.90 -7.74
N ASN A 234 -19.85 -43.24 -8.77
CA ASN A 234 -19.79 -44.61 -9.29
C ASN A 234 -19.16 -45.58 -8.28
N GLU A 235 -18.24 -45.09 -7.44
CA GLU A 235 -17.52 -45.88 -6.43
C GLU A 235 -18.25 -45.95 -5.08
N LYS A 236 -19.36 -45.24 -4.92
CA LYS A 236 -20.08 -45.06 -3.63
C LYS A 236 -20.78 -46.32 -3.10
N ASN A 237 -20.47 -47.50 -3.64
CA ASN A 237 -21.04 -48.78 -3.20
C ASN A 237 -20.31 -49.43 -2.02
N GLU A 238 -19.11 -49.01 -1.63
CA GLU A 238 -18.45 -49.51 -0.43
C GLU A 238 -17.58 -48.45 0.26
N ALA A 239 -18.00 -48.01 1.45
CA ALA A 239 -17.23 -47.48 2.60
C ALA A 239 -16.03 -46.50 2.44
N SER A 240 -15.64 -46.07 1.25
CA SER A 240 -14.45 -45.22 1.06
C SER A 240 -14.77 -43.74 1.24
N SER A 241 -14.04 -43.10 2.14
CA SER A 241 -14.06 -41.64 2.34
C SER A 241 -13.22 -40.96 1.25
N LEU A 242 -13.82 -40.78 0.07
CA LEU A 242 -13.23 -40.04 -1.03
C LEU A 242 -13.55 -38.55 -0.90
N GLU A 243 -12.52 -37.72 -0.96
CA GLU A 243 -12.65 -36.26 -0.95
C GLU A 243 -11.94 -35.67 -2.17
N MET A 244 -12.60 -34.73 -2.84
CA MET A 244 -11.95 -33.97 -3.92
C MET A 244 -10.98 -32.96 -3.32
N CYS A 245 -9.76 -32.92 -3.85
CA CYS A 245 -8.74 -31.94 -3.45
C CYS A 245 -8.04 -31.34 -4.66
N ASN A 246 -7.44 -30.17 -4.47
CA ASN A 246 -6.59 -29.54 -5.47
C ASN A 246 -5.14 -29.57 -4.95
N VAL A 247 -4.23 -30.15 -5.74
CA VAL A 247 -2.80 -30.22 -5.42
C VAL A 247 -2.04 -29.52 -6.54
N ASN A 248 -1.42 -28.38 -6.21
CA ASN A 248 -0.66 -27.56 -7.17
C ASN A 248 -1.43 -27.25 -8.46
N GLY A 249 -2.74 -26.98 -8.34
CA GLY A 249 -3.62 -26.68 -9.48
C GLY A 249 -4.14 -27.93 -10.21
N ARG A 250 -3.81 -29.15 -9.78
CA ARG A 250 -4.37 -30.39 -10.33
C ARG A 250 -5.51 -30.89 -9.45
N TRP A 251 -6.64 -31.19 -10.07
CA TRP A 251 -7.78 -31.81 -9.40
C TRP A 251 -7.50 -33.29 -9.16
N CYS A 252 -7.60 -33.71 -7.91
CA CYS A 252 -7.25 -35.04 -7.43
C CYS A 252 -8.31 -35.57 -6.46
N LEU A 253 -8.26 -36.88 -6.20
CA LEU A 253 -9.04 -37.54 -5.17
C LEU A 253 -8.13 -37.93 -4.02
N LYS A 254 -8.54 -37.58 -2.80
CA LYS A 254 -7.92 -38.00 -1.56
C LYS A 254 -8.73 -39.14 -0.97
N THR A 255 -8.06 -40.21 -0.57
CA THR A 255 -8.65 -41.33 0.17
C THR A 255 -7.94 -41.50 1.50
N MET A 256 -8.68 -41.89 2.55
CA MET A 256 -8.11 -42.29 3.84
C MET A 256 -7.84 -43.80 3.94
N ASP A 257 -8.29 -44.57 2.95
CA ASP A 257 -8.09 -46.01 2.90
C ASP A 257 -6.68 -46.33 2.37
N ALA A 258 -6.03 -47.33 2.98
CA ALA A 258 -4.73 -47.82 2.53
C ALA A 258 -4.80 -48.65 1.23
N GLU A 259 -6.00 -49.04 0.80
CA GLU A 259 -6.24 -49.83 -0.42
C GLU A 259 -6.39 -48.91 -1.63
N TYR A 260 -5.25 -48.41 -2.14
CA TYR A 260 -5.17 -47.60 -3.37
C TYR A 260 -5.59 -48.35 -4.65
N ALA A 261 -5.73 -49.68 -4.57
CA ALA A 261 -5.88 -50.58 -5.71
C ALA A 261 -7.21 -50.47 -6.45
N LYS A 262 -8.22 -49.78 -5.89
CA LYS A 262 -9.53 -49.60 -6.54
C LYS A 262 -9.56 -48.46 -7.58
N PHE A 263 -8.61 -47.51 -7.53
CA PHE A 263 -8.59 -46.37 -8.45
C PHE A 263 -7.51 -46.50 -9.52
N ASP A 264 -7.94 -46.51 -10.78
CA ASP A 264 -7.04 -46.37 -11.93
C ASP A 264 -6.57 -44.92 -12.05
N GLY A 265 -5.38 -44.62 -11.50
CA GLY A 265 -4.89 -43.27 -11.33
C GLY A 265 -3.40 -43.18 -11.00
N LEU A 266 -2.84 -41.99 -11.19
CA LEU A 266 -1.47 -41.66 -10.84
C LEU A 266 -1.41 -41.25 -9.36
N LEU A 267 -0.60 -41.94 -8.57
CA LEU A 267 -0.35 -41.59 -7.17
C LEU A 267 0.60 -40.37 -7.12
N LEU A 268 0.12 -39.24 -6.58
CA LEU A 268 0.90 -38.00 -6.52
C LEU A 268 1.64 -37.81 -5.20
N SER A 269 1.07 -38.29 -4.10
CA SER A 269 1.73 -38.27 -2.79
C SER A 269 1.10 -39.33 -1.87
N GLY A 270 1.95 -40.14 -1.24
CA GLY A 270 1.58 -41.12 -0.23
C GLY A 270 2.38 -40.86 1.05
N GLY A 271 1.70 -40.45 2.12
CA GLY A 271 2.32 -40.37 3.45
C GLY A 271 2.42 -41.76 4.07
N SER A 272 3.47 -42.02 4.85
CA SER A 272 3.62 -43.30 5.55
C SER A 272 2.53 -43.47 6.62
N GLY A 273 1.38 -44.03 6.25
CA GLY A 273 0.50 -44.71 7.21
C GLY A 273 -1.00 -44.54 7.02
N VAL A 274 -1.53 -43.45 6.48
CA VAL A 274 -3.00 -43.25 6.36
C VAL A 274 -3.31 -42.34 5.17
N GLY A 275 -3.84 -42.92 4.09
CA GLY A 275 -4.37 -42.19 2.94
C GLY A 275 -3.36 -41.66 1.92
N GLY A 276 -3.88 -41.41 0.71
CA GLY A 276 -3.09 -40.98 -0.45
C GLY A 276 -3.89 -40.12 -1.41
N ILE A 277 -3.16 -39.38 -2.25
CA ILE A 277 -3.72 -38.49 -3.26
C ILE A 277 -3.51 -39.12 -4.62
N ILE A 278 -4.62 -39.43 -5.29
CA ILE A 278 -4.64 -40.07 -6.60
C ILE A 278 -5.24 -39.10 -7.60
N GLU A 279 -4.57 -38.95 -8.74
CA GLU A 279 -5.12 -38.31 -9.93
C GLU A 279 -5.71 -39.40 -10.85
N PRO A 280 -7.03 -39.46 -11.04
CA PRO A 280 -7.65 -40.45 -11.92
C PRO A 280 -7.13 -40.31 -13.37
N ILE A 281 -6.87 -41.43 -14.06
CA ILE A 281 -6.35 -41.40 -15.44
C ILE A 281 -7.26 -40.60 -16.38
N ALA A 282 -8.58 -40.69 -16.19
CA ALA A 282 -9.56 -39.94 -16.96
C ALA A 282 -9.48 -38.41 -16.75
N ALA A 283 -8.91 -37.95 -15.63
CA ALA A 283 -8.73 -36.54 -15.31
C ALA A 283 -7.39 -35.97 -15.83
N VAL A 284 -6.38 -36.80 -16.08
CA VAL A 284 -5.02 -36.36 -16.48
C VAL A 284 -5.04 -35.40 -17.67
N PRO A 285 -5.71 -35.70 -18.80
CA PRO A 285 -5.71 -34.79 -19.95
C PRO A 285 -6.35 -33.44 -19.62
N LEU A 286 -7.43 -33.43 -18.83
CA LEU A 286 -8.12 -32.20 -18.44
C LEU A 286 -7.30 -31.39 -17.44
N ASN A 287 -6.57 -32.04 -16.53
CA ASN A 287 -5.65 -31.37 -15.61
C ASN A 287 -4.48 -30.74 -16.37
N ASP A 288 -3.92 -31.43 -17.37
CA ASP A 288 -2.85 -30.87 -18.21
C ASP A 288 -3.35 -29.67 -19.03
N GLU A 289 -4.56 -29.76 -19.61
CA GLU A 289 -5.21 -28.62 -20.26
C GLU A 289 -5.46 -27.46 -19.28
N LEU A 290 -5.88 -27.75 -18.04
CA LEU A 290 -6.10 -26.75 -17.00
C LEU A 290 -4.80 -26.04 -16.63
N GLN A 291 -3.70 -26.79 -16.42
CA GLN A 291 -2.39 -26.23 -16.13
C GLN A 291 -1.91 -25.30 -17.25
N ASN A 292 -2.08 -25.72 -18.51
CA ASN A 292 -1.75 -24.89 -19.66
C ASN A 292 -2.61 -23.61 -19.70
N ALA A 293 -3.92 -23.72 -19.45
CA ALA A 293 -4.81 -22.57 -19.42
C ALA A 293 -4.48 -21.59 -18.27
N MET A 294 -4.11 -22.10 -17.10
CA MET A 294 -3.65 -21.30 -15.96
C MET A 294 -2.36 -20.57 -16.28
N ALA A 295 -1.39 -21.24 -16.92
CA ALA A 295 -0.14 -20.61 -17.34
C ALA A 295 -0.38 -19.49 -18.37
N LEU A 296 -1.28 -19.70 -19.33
CA LEU A 296 -1.68 -18.67 -20.30
C LEU A 296 -2.38 -17.49 -19.62
N ALA A 297 -3.25 -17.74 -18.63
CA ALA A 297 -3.90 -16.67 -17.88
C ALA A 297 -2.88 -15.84 -17.07
N ALA A 298 -1.93 -16.50 -16.38
CA ALA A 298 -0.87 -15.82 -15.65
C ALA A 298 0.01 -14.96 -16.56
N LYS A 299 0.37 -15.48 -17.74
CA LYS A 299 1.12 -14.72 -18.74
C LYS A 299 0.35 -13.51 -19.27
N ALA A 300 -0.94 -13.67 -19.58
CA ALA A 300 -1.78 -12.57 -20.06
C ALA A 300 -1.97 -11.49 -18.98
N GLU A 301 -1.96 -11.87 -17.70
CA GLU A 301 -1.99 -10.94 -16.57
C GLU A 301 -0.67 -10.17 -16.43
N GLU A 302 0.47 -10.86 -16.55
CA GLU A 302 1.80 -10.23 -16.59
C GLU A 302 1.91 -9.23 -17.75
N GLU A 303 1.39 -9.57 -18.94
CA GLU A 303 1.35 -8.66 -20.09
C GLU A 303 0.50 -7.40 -19.81
N VAL A 304 -0.61 -7.53 -19.07
CA VAL A 304 -1.42 -6.37 -18.65
C VAL A 304 -0.62 -5.47 -17.72
N LEU A 305 0.02 -6.04 -16.69
CA LEU A 305 0.82 -5.29 -15.72
C LEU A 305 2.08 -4.70 -16.35
N SER A 306 2.70 -5.37 -17.32
CA SER A 306 3.82 -4.86 -18.10
C SER A 306 3.41 -3.62 -18.90
N ARG A 307 2.24 -3.62 -19.56
CA ARG A 307 1.74 -2.41 -20.24
C ARG A 307 1.45 -1.26 -19.27
N LEU A 308 1.01 -1.57 -18.05
CA LEU A 308 0.80 -0.55 -17.03
C LEU A 308 2.15 -0.02 -16.50
N THR A 309 3.15 -0.89 -16.39
CA THR A 309 4.54 -0.54 -16.06
C THR A 309 5.13 0.40 -17.10
N ASP A 310 4.94 0.14 -18.39
CA ASP A 310 5.41 1.02 -19.47
C ASP A 310 4.80 2.43 -19.37
N LYS A 311 3.52 2.50 -18.99
CA LYS A 311 2.85 3.79 -18.75
C LYS A 311 3.42 4.51 -17.54
N MET A 312 3.70 3.80 -16.46
CA MET A 312 4.35 4.38 -15.28
C MET A 312 5.76 4.85 -15.62
N LEU A 313 6.51 4.08 -16.39
CA LEU A 313 7.89 4.39 -16.80
C LEU A 313 7.94 5.70 -17.59
N ALA A 314 6.98 5.94 -18.48
CA ALA A 314 6.87 7.18 -19.25
C ALA A 314 6.65 8.44 -18.37
N GLU A 315 6.20 8.26 -17.13
CA GLU A 315 5.87 9.33 -16.19
C GLU A 315 6.69 9.21 -14.88
N LEU A 316 7.74 8.39 -14.87
CA LEU A 316 8.45 7.98 -13.65
C LEU A 316 9.03 9.16 -12.89
N ASP A 317 9.69 10.09 -13.58
CA ASP A 317 10.32 11.26 -12.96
C ASP A 317 9.28 12.14 -12.24
N ALA A 318 8.10 12.31 -12.85
CA ALA A 318 7.01 13.08 -12.25
C ALA A 318 6.45 12.39 -10.99
N ILE A 319 6.29 11.05 -11.04
CA ILE A 319 5.82 10.26 -9.90
C ILE A 319 6.87 10.26 -8.77
N GLN A 320 8.16 10.13 -9.10
CA GLN A 320 9.23 10.18 -8.10
C GLN A 320 9.31 11.54 -7.40
N LEU A 321 9.24 12.63 -8.17
CA LEU A 321 9.15 13.98 -7.62
C LEU A 321 7.92 14.11 -6.72
N LEU A 322 6.77 13.62 -7.17
CA LEU A 322 5.53 13.66 -6.39
C LEU A 322 5.67 12.95 -5.03
N VAL A 323 6.21 11.73 -5.02
CA VAL A 323 6.44 10.96 -3.78
C VAL A 323 7.34 11.75 -2.83
N GLN A 324 8.43 12.31 -3.34
CA GLN A 324 9.37 13.08 -2.53
C GLN A 324 8.69 14.32 -1.95
N THR A 325 7.94 15.05 -2.76
CA THR A 325 7.20 16.23 -2.32
C THR A 325 6.14 15.91 -1.28
N ILE A 326 5.40 14.80 -1.42
CA ILE A 326 4.41 14.39 -0.42
C ILE A 326 5.06 14.00 0.90
N ILE A 327 6.22 13.33 0.88
CA ILE A 327 6.99 13.01 2.10
C ILE A 327 7.47 14.29 2.78
N GLU A 328 7.94 15.26 2.00
CA GLU A 328 8.35 16.56 2.52
C GLU A 328 7.18 17.31 3.15
N LEU A 329 6.03 17.37 2.46
CA LEU A 329 4.81 17.98 3.01
C LEU A 329 4.38 17.32 4.31
N ASP A 330 4.34 15.98 4.38
CA ASP A 330 3.98 15.25 5.60
C ASP A 330 4.92 15.60 6.77
N ALA A 331 6.22 15.78 6.50
CA ALA A 331 7.19 16.22 7.51
C ALA A 331 7.05 17.70 7.91
N GLU A 332 6.47 18.56 7.06
CA GLU A 332 6.29 20.00 7.32
C GLU A 332 5.06 20.29 8.20
N VAL A 333 4.03 19.45 8.09
CA VAL A 333 2.78 19.57 8.86
C VAL A 333 2.99 19.39 10.37
N GLU A 334 4.16 18.90 10.76
CA GLU A 334 4.42 18.32 12.06
C GLU A 334 5.05 19.27 13.09
N LYS A 335 4.44 20.44 13.30
CA LYS A 335 4.56 21.15 14.59
C LYS A 335 3.21 21.48 15.24
N HIS A 336 2.10 21.05 14.64
CA HIS A 336 0.78 21.47 15.12
C HIS A 336 0.35 20.78 16.42
N VAL A 337 0.76 19.54 16.68
CA VAL A 337 0.20 18.80 17.83
C VAL A 337 0.76 19.26 19.18
N LEU A 338 1.97 19.80 19.21
CA LEU A 338 2.54 20.38 20.45
C LEU A 338 2.06 21.80 20.76
N ALA A 339 1.56 22.55 19.77
CA ALA A 339 1.10 23.93 19.95
C ALA A 339 -0.37 24.04 20.37
N LEU A 340 -1.14 22.94 20.27
CA LEU A 340 -2.57 22.89 20.59
C LEU A 340 -2.91 22.08 21.87
N GLN A 341 -1.92 21.47 22.53
CA GLN A 341 -2.07 20.78 23.82
C GLN A 341 -1.60 21.66 24.98
#